data_AF-A0A6G1BQI1-F1
#
_entry.id   AF-A0A6G1BQI1-F1
#
_cell.length_a   1.000
_cell.length_b   1.000
_cell.length_c   1.000
_cell.angle_alpha   90.00
_cell.angle_beta   90.00
_cell.angle_gamma   90.00
#
_symmetry.space_group_name_H-M   'P 1'
#
loop_
_entity.id
_entity.type
_entity.pdbx_description
1 polymer ?
#
loop_
_entity_poly.entity_id
_entity_poly.type
_entity_poly.pdbx_seq_one_letter_code
_entity_poly.pdbx_strand_id
1 'polypeptide(L)'
;MDKQLLRLAQPISSFVALTVLAWTSPIRCKRGEVRPDDDVYLFFFTDVRGQLGPPVEECYFGACIVRCVATAAARDILAEDGVATAAAAAQAEVMRVAEDPLAQWDWMEIVAALPLERTLSVSGSVRFPA
;
A
#
# COMPACT_ATOMS: atom_id res chain seq x y z
N MET A 1 21.54 3.84 -15.93
CA MET A 1 21.06 4.42 -14.65
C MET A 1 19.64 3.92 -14.46
N ASP A 2 19.39 3.14 -13.41
CA ASP A 2 18.27 2.22 -13.34
C ASP A 2 16.90 2.93 -13.22
N LYS A 3 15.89 2.48 -13.98
CA LYS A 3 14.53 3.06 -13.98
C LYS A 3 13.87 2.95 -12.61
N GLN A 4 14.27 1.93 -11.82
CA GLN A 4 13.84 1.74 -10.43
C GLN A 4 14.38 2.83 -9.49
N LEU A 5 15.63 3.26 -9.66
CA LEU A 5 16.23 4.32 -8.83
C LEU A 5 15.60 5.70 -9.12
N LEU A 6 15.19 5.96 -10.37
CA LEU A 6 14.48 7.20 -10.74
C LEU A 6 13.06 7.28 -10.17
N ARG A 7 12.37 6.14 -9.98
CA ARG A 7 11.03 6.08 -9.38
C ARG A 7 11.06 6.29 -7.87
N LEU A 8 12.10 5.80 -7.18
CA LEU A 8 12.33 6.04 -5.74
C LEU A 8 12.72 7.49 -5.41
N ALA A 9 13.15 8.27 -6.42
CA ALA A 9 13.49 9.68 -6.29
C ALA A 9 12.31 10.64 -6.50
N GLN A 10 11.11 10.13 -6.84
CA GLN A 10 9.91 10.95 -6.96
C GLN A 10 9.41 11.37 -5.57
N PRO A 11 8.93 12.61 -5.39
CA PRO A 11 8.24 13.01 -4.17
C PRO A 11 7.05 12.07 -3.89
N ILE A 12 6.93 11.58 -2.65
CA ILE A 12 5.80 10.74 -2.25
C ILE A 12 4.52 11.56 -2.23
N SER A 13 3.39 10.95 -2.61
CA SER A 13 2.09 11.63 -2.53
C SER A 13 1.68 11.87 -1.07
N SER A 14 0.80 12.83 -0.84
CA SER A 14 0.21 13.08 0.49
C SER A 14 -0.49 11.82 1.03
N PHE A 15 -1.13 11.04 0.15
CA PHE A 15 -1.69 9.74 0.52
C PHE A 15 -0.63 8.80 1.09
N VAL A 16 0.49 8.59 0.38
CA VAL A 16 1.58 7.72 0.86
C VAL A 16 2.14 8.25 2.18
N ALA A 17 2.40 9.56 2.29
CA ALA A 17 2.93 10.15 3.51
C ALA A 17 2.03 9.91 4.73
N LEU A 18 0.71 10.16 4.60
CA LEU A 18 -0.25 10.01 5.68
C LEU A 18 -0.51 8.54 6.05
N THR A 19 -0.65 7.67 5.05
CA THR A 19 -0.90 6.24 5.28
C THR A 19 0.30 5.56 5.94
N VAL A 20 1.52 5.89 5.53
CA VAL A 20 2.75 5.39 6.15
C VAL A 20 2.89 5.90 7.58
N LEU A 21 2.64 7.18 7.83
CA LEU A 21 2.67 7.71 9.19
C LEU A 21 1.65 6.99 10.08
N ALA A 22 0.43 6.80 9.59
CA ALA A 22 -0.62 6.08 10.30
C ALA A 22 -0.26 4.60 10.52
N TRP A 23 0.37 3.95 9.55
CA TRP A 23 0.77 2.52 9.61
C TRP A 23 1.89 2.27 10.61
N THR A 24 2.92 3.13 10.59
CA THR A 24 4.10 2.99 11.45
C THR A 24 3.82 3.34 12.92
N SER A 25 2.84 4.21 13.18
CA SER A 25 2.47 4.64 14.53
C SER A 25 2.07 3.51 15.49
N PRO A 26 1.08 2.64 15.18
CA PRO A 26 0.69 1.54 16.07
C PRO A 26 1.82 0.52 16.27
N ILE A 27 2.67 0.29 15.26
CA ILE A 27 3.82 -0.63 15.37
C ILE A 27 4.83 -0.09 16.40
N ARG A 28 5.06 1.23 16.42
CA ARG A 28 5.95 1.89 17.38
C ARG A 28 5.35 1.97 18.79
N CYS A 29 4.03 2.10 18.91
CA CYS A 29 3.34 2.29 20.18
C CYS A 29 2.97 0.98 20.89
N LYS A 30 2.63 -0.08 20.16
CA LYS A 30 2.16 -1.36 20.72
C LYS A 30 3.33 -2.30 21.04
N ARG A 31 4.10 -1.96 22.07
CA ARG A 31 5.24 -2.77 22.52
C ARG A 31 4.76 -4.14 23.02
N GLY A 32 5.18 -5.22 22.34
CA GLY A 32 4.94 -6.60 22.74
C GLY A 32 3.80 -7.32 22.02
N GLU A 33 2.92 -6.61 21.30
CA GLU A 33 1.89 -7.20 20.44
C GLU A 33 2.45 -7.59 19.07
N VAL A 34 3.41 -6.80 18.56
CA VAL A 34 4.13 -7.05 17.30
C VAL A 34 5.57 -7.40 17.64
N ARG A 35 6.02 -8.59 17.22
CA ARG A 35 7.40 -9.03 17.38
C ARG A 35 8.25 -8.45 16.24
N PRO A 36 9.56 -8.19 16.47
CA PRO A 36 10.44 -7.66 15.42
C PRO A 36 10.47 -8.49 14.13
N ASP A 37 10.25 -9.81 14.23
CA ASP A 37 10.24 -10.72 13.09
C ASP A 37 8.85 -10.91 12.46
N ASP A 38 7.82 -10.26 12.98
CA ASP A 38 6.49 -10.30 12.37
C ASP A 38 6.46 -9.43 11.11
N ASP A 39 5.84 -9.96 10.06
CA ASP A 39 5.40 -9.14 8.94
C ASP A 39 4.20 -8.30 9.36
N VAL A 40 4.23 -7.02 8.98
CA VAL A 40 3.18 -6.03 9.16
C VAL A 40 2.69 -5.55 7.80
N TYR A 41 1.42 -5.15 7.74
CA TYR A 41 0.73 -4.94 6.47
C TYR A 41 0.01 -3.59 6.45
N LEU A 42 0.16 -2.87 5.34
CA LEU A 42 -0.68 -1.74 4.97
C LEU A 42 -1.58 -2.15 3.81
N PHE A 43 -2.88 -2.11 4.05
CA PHE A 43 -3.93 -2.45 3.09
C PHE A 43 -4.69 -1.19 2.66
N PHE A 44 -4.85 -1.01 1.36
CA PHE A 44 -5.68 0.05 0.79
C PHE A 44 -6.19 -0.35 -0.60
N PHE A 45 -7.16 0.41 -1.12
CA PHE A 45 -7.65 0.26 -2.48
C PHE A 45 -7.12 1.36 -3.38
N THR A 46 -6.92 1.05 -4.66
CA THR A 46 -6.57 2.05 -5.68
C THR A 46 -7.55 1.99 -6.84
N ASP A 47 -7.84 3.14 -7.43
CA ASP A 47 -8.62 3.26 -8.66
C ASP A 47 -7.76 2.85 -9.85
N VAL A 48 -8.25 1.92 -10.67
CA VAL A 48 -7.53 1.40 -11.83
C VAL A 48 -8.14 1.80 -13.18
N ARG A 49 -9.12 2.73 -13.20
CA ARG A 49 -9.80 3.15 -14.44
C ARG A 49 -8.80 3.59 -15.51
N GLY A 50 -7.77 4.34 -15.14
CA GLY A 50 -6.74 4.85 -16.06
C GLY A 50 -5.67 3.83 -16.43
N GLN A 51 -5.54 2.73 -15.69
CA GLN A 51 -4.49 1.73 -15.83
C GLN A 51 -4.93 0.53 -16.70
N LEU A 52 -6.23 0.35 -16.91
CA LEU A 52 -6.77 -0.70 -17.77
C LEU A 52 -6.61 -0.37 -19.26
N GLY A 53 -6.54 -1.41 -20.09
CA GLY A 53 -6.44 -1.31 -21.54
C GLY A 53 -7.65 -1.94 -22.24
N PRO A 54 -8.61 -1.15 -22.75
CA PRO A 54 -8.68 0.31 -22.76
C PRO A 54 -9.04 0.91 -21.39
N PRO A 55 -8.76 2.21 -21.14
CA PRO A 55 -9.17 2.88 -19.91
C PRO A 55 -10.68 2.85 -19.73
N VAL A 56 -11.12 2.67 -18.48
CA VAL A 56 -12.54 2.71 -18.11
C VAL A 56 -12.98 4.17 -17.98
N GLU A 57 -14.18 4.47 -18.47
CA GLU A 57 -14.73 5.83 -18.40
C GLU A 57 -14.95 6.28 -16.94
N GLU A 58 -14.75 7.58 -16.70
CA GLU A 58 -14.97 8.20 -15.38
C GLU A 58 -16.41 8.04 -14.89
N CYS A 59 -17.38 7.98 -15.82
CA CYS A 59 -18.80 7.78 -15.52
C CYS A 59 -19.16 6.32 -15.21
N TYR A 60 -18.20 5.38 -15.21
CA TYR A 60 -18.44 3.99 -14.85
C TYR A 60 -19.01 3.88 -13.43
N PHE A 61 -20.25 3.41 -13.34
CA PHE A 61 -21.03 3.34 -12.10
C PHE A 61 -20.56 2.22 -11.14
N GLY A 62 -19.72 1.29 -11.59
CA GLY A 62 -19.23 0.17 -10.78
C GLY A 62 -17.94 0.47 -10.01
N ALA A 63 -17.54 -0.52 -9.20
CA ALA A 63 -16.23 -0.52 -8.55
C ALA A 63 -15.14 -0.86 -9.59
N CYS A 64 -14.21 0.07 -9.80
CA CYS A 64 -13.03 -0.15 -10.64
C CYS A 64 -11.79 0.05 -9.77
N ILE A 65 -11.69 -0.81 -8.74
CA ILE A 65 -10.66 -0.71 -7.72
C ILE A 65 -9.98 -2.07 -7.57
N VAL A 66 -8.70 -2.03 -7.23
CA VAL A 66 -7.95 -3.23 -6.85
C VAL A 66 -7.27 -3.01 -5.51
N ARG A 67 -6.95 -4.12 -4.85
CA ARG A 67 -6.23 -4.10 -3.59
C ARG A 67 -4.75 -3.77 -3.81
N CYS A 68 -4.23 -2.98 -2.90
CA CYS A 68 -2.81 -2.85 -2.60
C CYS A 68 -2.51 -3.41 -1.21
N VAL A 69 -1.52 -4.30 -1.08
CA VAL A 69 -0.95 -4.69 0.22
C VAL A 69 0.55 -4.46 0.21
N ALA A 70 0.99 -3.43 0.94
CA ALA A 70 2.39 -3.24 1.24
C ALA A 70 2.77 -4.07 2.47
N THR A 71 3.92 -4.73 2.43
CA THR A 71 4.43 -5.60 3.49
C THR A 71 5.83 -5.15 3.89
N ALA A 72 6.13 -5.19 5.18
CA ALA A 72 7.46 -4.97 5.73
C ALA A 72 7.64 -5.79 7.01
N ALA A 73 8.89 -6.11 7.38
CA ALA A 73 9.15 -6.68 8.69
C ALA A 73 9.05 -5.58 9.77
N ALA A 74 8.49 -5.90 10.93
CA ALA A 74 8.33 -4.94 12.01
C ALA A 74 9.67 -4.34 12.46
N ARG A 75 10.75 -5.13 12.48
CA ARG A 75 12.11 -4.65 12.78
C ARG A 75 12.57 -3.52 11.85
N ASP A 76 12.20 -3.59 10.57
CA ASP A 76 12.61 -2.60 9.58
C ASP A 76 11.80 -1.31 9.75
N ILE A 77 10.54 -1.40 10.19
CA ILE A 77 9.71 -0.24 10.54
C ILE A 77 10.14 0.45 11.85
N LEU A 78 10.68 -0.35 12.78
CA LEU A 78 11.18 0.12 14.08
C LEU A 78 12.60 0.70 14.00
N ALA A 79 13.31 0.50 12.89
CA ALA A 79 14.61 1.11 12.63
C ALA A 79 14.53 2.64 12.48
N GLU A 80 15.70 3.30 12.51
CA GLU A 80 15.82 4.76 12.40
C GLU A 80 15.17 5.30 11.12
N ASP A 81 15.37 4.61 10.00
CA ASP A 81 14.85 4.91 8.68
C ASP A 81 13.49 4.24 8.39
N GLY A 82 12.83 3.66 9.38
CA GLY A 82 11.65 2.81 9.17
C GLY A 82 10.44 3.48 8.52
N VAL A 83 10.31 4.81 8.62
CA VAL A 83 9.30 5.58 7.89
C VAL A 83 9.61 5.61 6.38
N ALA A 84 10.88 5.76 6.01
CA ALA A 84 11.30 5.70 4.61
C ALA A 84 11.11 4.29 4.05
N THR A 85 11.43 3.25 4.84
CA THR A 85 11.19 1.84 4.48
C THR A 85 9.71 1.57 4.22
N ALA A 86 8.81 2.02 5.11
CA ALA A 86 7.37 1.91 4.89
C ALA A 86 6.91 2.64 3.62
N ALA A 87 7.44 3.84 3.36
CA ALA A 87 7.12 4.60 2.16
C ALA A 87 7.60 3.92 0.88
N ALA A 88 8.77 3.28 0.90
CA ALA A 88 9.27 2.49 -0.22
C ALA A 88 8.38 1.26 -0.48
N ALA A 89 7.95 0.56 0.57
CA ALA A 89 7.04 -0.58 0.45
C ALA A 89 5.67 -0.17 -0.13
N ALA A 90 5.10 0.93 0.35
CA ALA A 90 3.83 1.47 -0.17
C ALA A 90 3.94 1.87 -1.65
N GLN A 91 5.01 2.57 -2.04
CA GLN A 91 5.24 2.96 -3.44
C GLN A 91 5.46 1.75 -4.34
N ALA A 92 6.24 0.76 -3.89
CA ALA A 92 6.48 -0.46 -4.66
C ALA A 92 5.17 -1.17 -5.01
N GLU A 93 4.24 -1.25 -4.05
CA GLU A 93 2.92 -1.84 -4.29
C GLU A 93 2.06 -1.01 -5.26
N VAL A 94 2.07 0.32 -5.15
CA VAL A 94 1.39 1.20 -6.13
C VAL A 94 1.96 1.00 -7.53
N MET A 95 3.30 0.92 -7.66
CA MET A 95 3.94 0.71 -8.95
C MET A 95 3.63 -0.68 -9.53
N ARG A 96 3.58 -1.71 -8.69
CA ARG A 96 3.18 -3.07 -9.11
C ARG A 96 1.77 -3.06 -9.71
N VAL A 97 0.81 -2.39 -9.04
CA VAL A 97 -0.56 -2.27 -9.54
C VAL A 97 -0.64 -1.43 -10.81
N ALA A 98 0.16 -0.37 -10.93
CA ALA A 98 0.22 0.43 -12.15
C ALA A 98 0.76 -0.35 -13.36
N GLU A 99 1.60 -1.36 -13.14
CA GLU A 99 2.17 -2.21 -14.20
C GLU A 99 1.20 -3.31 -14.65
N ASP A 100 0.56 -3.99 -13.70
CA ASP A 100 -0.48 -4.98 -13.98
C ASP A 100 -1.56 -4.95 -12.89
N PRO A 101 -2.65 -4.19 -13.10
CA PRO A 101 -3.70 -4.04 -12.11
C PRO A 101 -4.49 -5.33 -11.88
N LEU A 102 -4.50 -6.26 -12.85
CA LEU A 102 -5.30 -7.48 -12.79
C LEU A 102 -4.49 -8.71 -12.33
N ALA A 103 -3.16 -8.60 -12.19
CA ALA A 103 -2.29 -9.69 -11.73
C ALA A 103 -2.75 -10.38 -10.43
N GLN A 104 -3.47 -9.66 -9.56
CA GLN A 104 -3.91 -10.14 -8.25
C GLN A 104 -5.41 -9.88 -8.04
N TRP A 105 -6.22 -10.07 -9.09
CA TRP A 105 -7.66 -9.78 -9.07
C TRP A 105 -8.49 -10.69 -8.15
N ASP A 106 -8.00 -11.90 -7.85
CA ASP A 106 -8.58 -12.91 -6.95
C ASP A 106 -8.15 -12.70 -5.48
N TRP A 107 -8.03 -11.44 -5.06
CA TRP A 107 -7.40 -11.05 -3.81
C TRP A 107 -8.18 -11.35 -2.51
N MET A 108 -9.45 -11.77 -2.60
CA MET A 108 -10.32 -11.88 -1.42
C MET A 108 -9.78 -12.86 -0.37
N GLU A 109 -9.20 -13.99 -0.82
CA GLU A 109 -8.62 -14.99 0.08
C GLU A 109 -7.36 -14.45 0.77
N ILE A 110 -6.54 -13.68 0.05
CA ILE A 110 -5.33 -13.05 0.58
C ILE A 110 -5.69 -12.08 1.71
N VAL A 111 -6.71 -11.24 1.52
CA VAL A 111 -7.13 -10.26 2.54
C VAL A 111 -7.77 -10.95 3.73
N ALA A 112 -8.59 -11.98 3.50
CA ALA A 112 -9.22 -12.75 4.56
C ALA A 112 -8.18 -13.45 5.46
N ALA A 113 -6.99 -13.74 4.94
CA ALA A 113 -5.90 -14.35 5.68
C ALA A 113 -5.02 -13.33 6.45
N LEU A 114 -5.21 -12.02 6.26
CA LEU A 114 -4.35 -11.03 6.91
C LEU A 114 -4.62 -10.96 8.43
N PRO A 115 -3.56 -10.99 9.25
CA PRO A 115 -3.65 -10.81 10.70
C PRO A 115 -4.16 -9.40 11.04
N LEU A 116 -5.35 -9.28 11.64
CA LEU A 116 -5.97 -8.00 11.99
C LEU A 116 -5.11 -7.18 12.94
N GLU A 117 -4.40 -7.84 13.85
CA GLU A 117 -3.52 -7.20 14.84
C GLU A 117 -2.24 -6.61 14.22
N ARG A 118 -1.88 -7.01 13.00
CA ARG A 118 -0.68 -6.55 12.26
C ARG A 118 -1.01 -5.81 10.97
N THR A 119 -2.29 -5.46 10.75
CA THR A 119 -2.76 -4.85 9.51
C THR A 119 -3.40 -3.50 9.79
N LEU A 120 -2.92 -2.44 9.12
CA LEU A 120 -3.66 -1.18 9.01
C LEU A 120 -4.44 -1.19 7.69
N SER A 121 -5.77 -1.04 7.78
CA SER A 121 -6.63 -0.80 6.63
C SER A 121 -6.90 0.69 6.47
N VAL A 122 -6.61 1.25 5.29
CA VAL A 122 -7.01 2.60 4.90
C VAL A 122 -8.08 2.50 3.83
N SER A 123 -9.29 2.94 4.19
CA SER A 123 -10.45 2.96 3.31
C SER A 123 -10.90 4.40 3.08
N GLY A 124 -11.16 4.76 1.83
CA GLY A 124 -11.58 6.10 1.44
C GLY A 124 -12.35 6.08 0.14
N SER A 125 -12.99 7.20 -0.20
CA SER A 125 -13.63 7.36 -1.50
C SER A 125 -12.56 7.46 -2.59
N VAL A 126 -12.59 6.53 -3.55
CA VAL A 126 -11.68 6.50 -4.70
C VAL A 126 -11.92 7.63 -5.71
N ARG A 127 -12.96 8.46 -5.49
CA ARG A 127 -13.23 9.66 -6.31
C ARG A 127 -12.33 10.84 -5.96
N PHE A 128 -11.52 10.76 -4.91
CA PHE A 128 -10.53 11.80 -4.61
C PHE A 128 -9.18 11.36 -5.19
N PRO A 129 -8.58 12.14 -6.11
CA PRO A 129 -7.26 11.82 -6.64
C PRO A 129 -6.22 11.81 -5.50
N ALA A 130 -5.37 10.79 -5.50
CA ALA A 130 -4.28 10.60 -4.54
C ALA A 130 -3.05 11.47 -4.85
#